data_AF-A0AAE1C1K2-F1
#
_entry.id   AF-A0AAE1C1K2-F1
#
_cell.length_a   1.000
_cell.length_b   1.000
_cell.length_c   1.000
_cell.angle_alpha   90.00
_cell.angle_beta   90.00
_cell.angle_gamma   90.00
#
_symmetry.space_group_name_H-M   'P 1'
#
loop_
_entity.id
_entity.type
_entity.pdbx_description
1 polymer ?
#
loop_
_entity_poly.entity_id
_entity_poly.type
_entity_poly.pdbx_seq_one_letter_code
_entity_poly.pdbx_strand_id
1 'polypeptide(L)'
;MQINLPESGTFFFISDHCHVIENWRDGIPQGWLARDHPAWFRSTQRLKQLVRQTRGRVIPGHDEETFLALQKEASSLPNKAFS
;
A
#
# COMPACT_ATOMS: atom_id res chain seq x y z
N MET A 1 -3.52 7.25 -2.21
CA MET A 1 -3.45 8.39 -1.26
C MET A 1 -2.17 8.25 -0.43
N GLN A 2 -1.37 9.31 -0.27
CA GLN A 2 -0.18 9.30 0.59
C GLN A 2 -0.50 9.98 1.92
N ILE A 3 -0.11 9.36 3.04
CA ILE A 3 -0.19 9.96 4.37
C ILE A 3 1.20 9.88 5.01
N ASN A 4 1.76 11.03 5.35
CA ASN A 4 3.04 11.12 6.05
C ASN A 4 2.78 11.33 7.53
N LEU A 5 3.19 10.36 8.34
CA LEU A 5 3.08 10.39 9.79
C LEU A 5 4.49 10.54 10.36
N PRO A 6 4.80 11.60 11.14
CA PRO A 6 6.14 11.84 11.64
C PRO A 6 6.76 10.67 12.40
N GLU A 7 5.94 9.94 13.17
CA GLU A 7 6.42 8.81 13.98
C GLU A 7 6.24 7.44 13.29
N SER A 8 5.26 7.30 12.40
CA SER A 8 4.90 6.00 11.79
C SER A 8 5.41 5.84 10.35
N GLY A 9 6.02 6.88 9.77
CA GLY A 9 6.50 6.88 8.40
C GLY A 9 5.42 7.22 7.36
N THR A 10 5.68 6.84 6.10
CA THR A 10 4.78 7.14 4.98
C THR A 10 3.99 5.90 4.58
N PHE A 11 2.69 6.06 4.37
CA PHE A 11 1.82 5.01 3.86
C PHE A 11 1.21 5.40 2.50
N PHE A 12 1.18 4.44 1.58
CA PHE A 12 0.47 4.55 0.31
C PHE A 12 -0.69 3.58 0.29
N PHE A 13 -1.90 4.10 0.47
CA PHE A 13 -3.13 3.35 0.29
C PHE A 13 -3.50 3.37 -1.19
N ILE A 14 -3.50 2.18 -1.81
CA ILE A 14 -3.64 2.04 -3.26
C ILE A 14 -4.95 1.40 -3.69
N SER A 15 -5.78 0.94 -2.75
CA SER A 15 -7.15 0.45 -3.01
C SER A 15 -7.16 -0.60 -4.14
N ASP A 16 -8.18 -0.59 -5.00
CA ASP A 16 -8.33 -1.49 -6.16
C ASP A 16 -7.30 -1.26 -7.29
N HIS A 17 -6.29 -0.42 -7.09
CA HIS A 17 -5.13 -0.41 -7.99
C HIS A 17 -4.33 -1.71 -7.86
N CYS A 18 -4.28 -2.29 -6.66
CA CYS A 18 -3.76 -3.63 -6.39
C CYS A 18 -4.61 -4.26 -5.28
N HIS A 19 -5.30 -5.36 -5.57
CA HIS A 19 -6.09 -6.05 -4.56
C HIS A 19 -5.19 -6.72 -3.53
N VAL A 20 -4.17 -7.45 -3.97
CA VAL A 20 -3.24 -8.19 -3.10
C VAL A 20 -1.81 -7.71 -3.29
N ILE A 21 -0.93 -8.00 -2.32
CA ILE A 21 0.45 -7.53 -2.33
C ILE A 21 1.24 -8.05 -3.54
N GLU A 22 0.89 -9.22 -4.07
CA GLU A 22 1.47 -9.80 -5.29
C GLU A 22 1.27 -8.89 -6.50
N ASN A 23 0.10 -8.23 -6.61
CA ASN A 23 -0.16 -7.32 -7.73
C ASN A 23 0.87 -6.18 -7.76
N TRP A 24 1.28 -5.73 -6.58
CA TRP A 24 2.28 -4.69 -6.40
C TRP A 24 3.72 -5.21 -6.53
N ARG A 25 4.06 -6.25 -5.74
CA ARG A 25 5.40 -6.82 -5.61
C ARG A 25 5.87 -7.42 -6.93
N ASP A 26 5.03 -8.28 -7.50
CA ASP A 26 5.36 -9.07 -8.69
C ASP A 26 4.98 -8.31 -9.98
N GLY A 27 4.22 -7.21 -9.84
CA GLY A 27 3.82 -6.36 -10.97
C GLY A 27 2.80 -7.03 -11.89
N ILE A 28 2.05 -7.99 -11.36
CA ILE A 28 1.04 -8.76 -12.09
C ILE A 28 -0.32 -8.07 -11.89
N PRO A 29 -1.00 -7.59 -12.95
CA PRO A 29 -2.30 -6.97 -12.81
C PRO A 29 -3.33 -7.98 -12.28
N GLN A 30 -4.44 -7.45 -11.77
CA GLN A 30 -5.60 -8.19 -11.23
C GLN A 30 -6.38 -9.05 -12.25
N GLY A 31 -5.74 -9.46 -13.34
CA GLY A 31 -6.30 -10.31 -14.39
C GLY A 31 -7.52 -9.68 -15.05
N TRP A 32 -8.63 -10.42 -15.10
CA TRP A 32 -9.87 -10.02 -15.78
C TRP A 32 -10.53 -8.77 -15.19
N LEU A 33 -10.16 -8.36 -13.98
CA LEU A 33 -10.62 -7.12 -13.34
C LEU A 33 -9.85 -5.87 -13.81
N ALA A 34 -8.77 -6.04 -14.57
CA ALA A 34 -7.99 -4.92 -15.10
C ALA A 34 -8.67 -4.32 -16.34
N ARG A 35 -9.18 -3.09 -16.21
CA ARG A 35 -9.87 -2.38 -17.30
C ARG A 35 -8.92 -1.81 -18.36
N ASP A 36 -7.84 -1.14 -17.94
CA ASP A 36 -6.86 -0.51 -18.82
C ASP A 36 -5.44 -0.91 -18.38
N HIS A 37 -4.86 -1.87 -19.09
CA HIS A 37 -3.55 -2.43 -18.77
C HIS A 37 -2.41 -1.41 -18.95
N PRO A 38 -2.32 -0.65 -20.06
CA PRO A 38 -1.33 0.40 -20.21
C PRO A 38 -1.40 1.48 -19.11
N ALA A 39 -2.59 1.96 -18.76
CA ALA A 39 -2.75 2.97 -17.72
C ALA A 39 -2.38 2.42 -16.34
N TRP A 40 -2.77 1.18 -16.05
CA TRP A 40 -2.37 0.49 -14.82
C TRP A 40 -0.84 0.43 -14.71
N PHE A 41 -0.14 -0.01 -15.76
CA PHE A 41 1.32 -0.11 -15.76
C PHE A 41 1.99 1.25 -15.51
N ARG A 42 1.55 2.30 -16.20
CA ARG A 42 2.08 3.67 -16.00
C ARG A 42 1.90 4.14 -14.56
N SER A 43 0.71 3.94 -14.00
CA SER A 43 0.39 4.29 -12.61
C SER A 43 1.25 3.49 -11.63
N THR A 44 1.47 2.19 -11.87
CA THR A 44 2.34 1.34 -11.05
C THR A 44 3.80 1.81 -11.07
N GLN A 45 4.33 2.20 -12.23
CA GLN A 45 5.70 2.74 -12.31
C GLN A 45 5.85 4.05 -11.55
N ARG A 46 4.86 4.96 -11.68
CA ARG A 46 4.84 6.21 -10.91
C ARG A 46 4.80 5.93 -9.41
N LEU A 47 3.98 4.98 -8.97
CA LEU A 47 3.90 4.59 -7.56
C LEU A 47 5.23 3.98 -7.07
N LYS A 48 5.91 3.14 -7.87
CA LYS A 48 7.25 2.60 -7.56
C LYS A 48 8.28 3.70 -7.36
N GLN A 49 8.24 4.74 -8.18
CA GLN A 49 9.11 5.90 -7.99
C GLN A 49 8.84 6.62 -6.66
N LEU A 50 7.56 6.87 -6.33
CA LEU A 50 7.17 7.52 -5.07
C LEU A 50 7.62 6.70 -3.85
N VAL A 51 7.36 5.39 -3.86
CA VAL A 51 7.78 4.48 -2.80
C VAL A 51 9.29 4.49 -2.60
N ARG A 52 10.08 4.51 -3.68
CA ARG A 52 11.55 4.61 -3.61
C ARG A 52 12.01 5.92 -2.98
N GLN A 53 11.35 7.03 -3.30
CA GLN A 53 11.72 8.36 -2.81
C GLN A 53 11.34 8.57 -1.34
N THR A 54 10.16 8.11 -0.93
CA THR A 54 9.64 8.36 0.43
C THR A 54 9.90 7.21 1.39
N ARG A 55 10.37 6.06 0.90
CA ARG A 55 10.45 4.80 1.64
C ARG A 55 9.10 4.39 2.23
N GLY A 56 8.01 4.75 1.56
CA GLY A 56 6.66 4.51 2.06
C GLY A 56 6.23 3.05 1.94
N ARG A 57 5.44 2.59 2.90
CA ARG A 57 4.81 1.27 2.93
C ARG A 57 3.57 1.28 2.02
N VAL A 58 3.43 0.27 1.17
CA VAL A 58 2.27 0.12 0.27
C VAL A 58 1.22 -0.75 0.92
N ILE A 59 -0.02 -0.29 0.92
CA ILE A 59 -1.18 -0.98 1.50
C ILE A 59 -2.17 -1.31 0.36
N PRO A 60 -2.25 -2.59 -0.07
CA PRO A 60 -3.22 -3.06 -1.07
C PRO A 60 -4.67 -2.95 -0.56
N GLY A 61 -5.64 -3.07 -1.45
CA GLY A 61 -7.05 -2.89 -1.12
C GLY A 61 -7.71 -4.07 -0.38
N HIS A 62 -7.29 -5.30 -0.68
CA HIS A 62 -7.98 -6.55 -0.28
C HIS A 62 -6.98 -7.64 0.14
N ASP A 63 -5.90 -7.23 0.81
CA ASP A 63 -4.84 -8.13 1.26
C ASP A 63 -5.01 -8.42 2.76
N GLU A 64 -5.51 -9.62 3.07
CA GLU A 64 -5.79 -10.04 4.46
C GLU A 64 -4.50 -10.10 5.30
N GLU A 65 -3.41 -10.61 4.73
CA GLU A 65 -2.13 -10.73 5.44
C GLU A 65 -1.58 -9.36 5.84
N THR A 66 -1.58 -8.40 4.91
CA THR A 66 -1.20 -7.02 5.19
C THR A 66 -2.09 -6.40 6.26
N PHE A 67 -3.40 -6.64 6.21
CA PHE A 67 -4.33 -6.15 7.23
C PHE A 67 -4.02 -6.71 8.62
N LEU A 68 -3.89 -8.03 8.75
CA LEU A 68 -3.61 -8.70 10.02
C LEU A 68 -2.25 -8.28 10.59
N ALA A 69 -1.23 -8.10 9.74
CA ALA A 69 0.08 -7.60 10.14
C ALA A 69 -0.01 -6.18 10.72
N LEU A 70 -0.71 -5.26 10.04
CA LEU A 70 -0.92 -3.89 10.51
C LEU A 70 -1.77 -3.84 11.79
N GLN A 71 -2.80 -4.67 11.90
CA GLN A 71 -3.61 -4.76 13.11
C GLN A 71 -2.77 -5.21 14.30
N LYS A 72 -1.94 -6.24 14.12
CA LYS A 72 -1.02 -6.73 15.15
C LYS A 72 0.00 -5.66 15.56
N GLU A 73 0.58 -4.95 14.60
CA GLU A 73 1.47 -3.81 14.86
C GLU A 73 0.75 -2.75 15.70
N ALA A 74 -0.46 -2.35 15.29
CA ALA A 74 -1.26 -1.35 16.01
C ALA A 74 -1.60 -1.78 17.45
N SER A 75 -1.95 -3.05 17.67
CA SER A 75 -2.21 -3.58 19.02
C SER A 75 -0.97 -3.66 19.91
N SER A 76 0.23 -3.70 19.32
CA SER A 76 1.48 -3.74 20.09
C SER A 76 1.98 -2.36 20.53
N LEU A 77 1.43 -1.29 19.97
CA LEU A 77 1.82 0.07 20.33
C LEU A 77 1.23 0.45 21.69
N PRO A 78 2.02 1.01 22.62
CA PRO A 78 1.49 1.52 23.86
C PRO A 78 0.49 2.63 23.56
N ASN A 79 -0.58 2.68 24.34
CA ASN A 79 -1.64 3.67 24.20
C ASN A 79 -1.05 5.07 24.50
N LYS A 80 -0.52 5.75 23.48
CA LYS A 80 -0.18 7.17 23.57
C LYS A 80 -1.49 7.94 23.55
N ALA A 81 -2.13 8.02 24.73
CA ALA A 81 -3.13 9.04 24.97
C ALA A 81 -2.45 10.38 24.66
N PHE A 82 -3.02 11.13 23.70
CA PHE A 82 -2.53 12.44 23.31
C PHE A 82 -2.32 13.30 24.57
N SER A 83 -1.06 13.52 24.94
CA SER A 83 -0.61 14.38 26.04
C SER A 83 -0.36 15.79 25.54
#